data_AF-A0A3L7VTG9-F1
#
_entry.id   AF-A0A3L7VTG9-F1
#
_cell.length_a   1.000
_cell.length_b   1.000
_cell.length_c   1.000
_cell.angle_alpha   90.00
_cell.angle_beta   90.00
_cell.angle_gamma   90.00
#
_symmetry.space_group_name_H-M   'P 1'
#
loop_
_entity.id
_entity.type
_entity.pdbx_description
1 polymer ?
#
loop_
_entity_poly.entity_id
_entity_poly.type
_entity_poly.pdbx_seq_one_letter_code
_entity_poly.pdbx_strand_id
1 'polypeptide(L)'
;MFATLLAPAAFSSEPESSPAIHFVECPELTVAEPTSRERLAERLTALAGSHRALLPVGGNLVGMTRDEWLQIPAESLVINPIRDPESWRAAATWPGDRGLILALVPAPGDEDPEPVEILLWAVRYAASLGGRGLDRVGVAGMLPTPHAQLDAEVAARRIALLERLVELSSANEETLRAELDPRAFQPIKRPQR
;
A
#
# COMPACT_ATOMS: atom_id res chain seq x y z
N MET A 1 -5.25 8.44 8.19
CA MET A 1 -4.40 7.27 7.90
C MET A 1 -4.85 6.09 8.75
N PHE A 2 -4.84 4.88 8.21
CA PHE A 2 -5.16 3.64 8.95
C PHE A 2 -4.11 2.56 8.66
N ALA A 3 -3.98 1.60 9.58
CA ALA A 3 -3.15 0.41 9.42
C ALA A 3 -4.05 -0.83 9.30
N THR A 4 -3.69 -1.78 8.43
CA THR A 4 -4.38 -3.08 8.34
C THR A 4 -3.39 -4.20 8.04
N LEU A 5 -3.69 -5.41 8.51
CA LEU A 5 -3.03 -6.62 8.01
C LEU A 5 -3.84 -7.13 6.82
N LEU A 6 -3.15 -7.52 5.74
CA LEU A 6 -3.79 -8.30 4.69
C LEU A 6 -3.98 -9.73 5.21
N ALA A 7 -5.17 -10.03 5.72
CA ALA A 7 -5.51 -11.37 6.21
C ALA A 7 -6.10 -12.21 5.07
N PRO A 8 -5.71 -13.48 4.87
CA PRO A 8 -6.31 -14.38 3.88
C PRO A 8 -7.84 -14.50 3.97
N ALA A 9 -8.41 -14.33 5.16
CA ALA A 9 -9.86 -14.32 5.37
C ALA A 9 -10.58 -13.10 4.78
N ALA A 10 -9.86 -12.00 4.50
CA ALA A 10 -10.41 -10.82 3.83
C ALA A 10 -10.63 -11.03 2.31
N PHE A 11 -10.26 -12.21 1.79
CA PHE A 11 -10.38 -12.63 0.39
C PHE A 11 -11.46 -13.70 0.16
N SER A 12 -12.27 -14.00 1.19
CA SER A 12 -13.39 -14.95 1.14
C SER A 12 -14.60 -14.41 0.38
N SER A 13 -15.26 -15.28 -0.39
CA SER A 13 -16.55 -15.04 -1.06
C SER A 13 -17.76 -15.10 -0.12
N GLU A 14 -17.57 -15.48 1.14
CA GLU A 14 -18.64 -15.54 2.14
C GLU A 14 -18.55 -14.38 3.14
N PRO A 15 -19.68 -13.70 3.43
CA PRO A 15 -19.73 -12.51 4.23
C PRO A 15 -19.89 -12.87 5.71
N GLU A 16 -18.83 -13.27 6.40
CA GLU A 16 -18.81 -13.21 7.86
C GLU A 16 -18.17 -11.91 8.32
N SER A 17 -18.97 -11.07 9.01
CA SER A 17 -18.59 -9.74 9.52
C SER A 17 -18.02 -8.82 8.44
N SER A 18 -18.90 -8.18 7.66
CA SER A 18 -18.59 -7.23 6.57
C SER A 18 -17.29 -6.45 6.84
N PRO A 19 -16.16 -6.82 6.20
CA PRO A 19 -14.94 -6.07 6.39
C PRO A 19 -15.18 -4.65 5.86
N ALA A 20 -14.69 -3.64 6.57
CA ALA A 20 -14.83 -2.25 6.13
C ALA A 20 -14.19 -2.01 4.75
N ILE A 21 -13.29 -2.91 4.32
CA ILE A 21 -12.57 -2.91 3.04
C ILE A 21 -12.58 -4.31 2.45
N HIS A 22 -13.04 -4.45 1.20
CA HIS A 22 -12.94 -5.66 0.41
C HIS A 22 -11.69 -5.60 -0.46
N PHE A 23 -10.75 -6.52 -0.23
CA PHE A 23 -9.58 -6.67 -1.07
C PHE A 23 -9.93 -7.56 -2.27
N VAL A 24 -9.72 -7.03 -3.47
CA VAL A 24 -9.98 -7.75 -4.71
C VAL A 24 -8.64 -8.12 -5.31
N GLU A 25 -8.34 -9.42 -5.36
CA GLU A 25 -7.19 -9.91 -6.10
C GLU A 25 -7.38 -9.65 -7.60
N CYS A 26 -6.39 -8.99 -8.20
CA CYS A 26 -6.46 -8.52 -9.57
C CYS A 26 -5.25 -9.01 -10.38
N PRO A 27 -5.20 -10.29 -10.82
CA PRO A 27 -4.22 -10.74 -11.80
C PRO A 27 -4.32 -9.94 -13.11
N GLU A 28 -5.48 -9.35 -13.40
CA GLU A 28 -5.72 -8.47 -14.56
C GLU A 28 -4.84 -7.21 -14.55
N LEU A 29 -4.32 -6.79 -13.39
CA LEU A 29 -3.44 -5.63 -13.27
C LEU A 29 -1.97 -5.96 -13.57
N THR A 30 -1.63 -7.24 -13.71
CA THR A 30 -0.27 -7.72 -14.04
C THR A 30 -0.19 -8.32 -15.45
N VAL A 31 -1.32 -8.34 -16.18
CA VAL A 31 -1.45 -8.83 -17.55
C VAL A 31 -1.89 -7.72 -18.49
N ALA A 32 -1.16 -7.53 -19.61
CA ALA A 32 -1.37 -6.41 -20.54
C ALA A 32 -2.47 -6.67 -21.60
N GLU A 33 -3.65 -7.13 -21.19
CA GLU A 33 -4.77 -7.41 -22.12
C GLU A 33 -5.99 -6.51 -21.86
N PRO A 34 -6.57 -5.86 -22.89
CA PRO A 34 -7.71 -4.95 -22.73
C PRO A 34 -8.97 -5.61 -22.13
N THR A 35 -9.27 -6.85 -22.53
CA THR A 35 -10.40 -7.66 -22.02
C THR A 35 -10.32 -7.92 -20.52
N SER A 36 -9.12 -7.93 -19.95
CA SER A 36 -8.90 -8.08 -18.51
C SER A 36 -9.46 -6.90 -17.71
N ARG A 37 -9.49 -5.70 -18.29
CA ARG A 37 -9.97 -4.48 -17.59
C ARG A 37 -11.49 -4.41 -17.52
N GLU A 38 -12.17 -4.79 -18.60
CA GLU A 38 -13.64 -4.86 -18.63
C GLU A 38 -14.14 -5.88 -17.60
N ARG A 39 -13.50 -7.05 -17.55
CA ARG A 39 -13.79 -8.08 -16.56
C ARG A 39 -13.55 -7.61 -15.12
N LEU A 40 -12.46 -6.88 -14.88
CA LEU A 40 -12.18 -6.28 -13.57
C LEU A 40 -13.27 -5.28 -13.16
N ALA A 41 -13.68 -4.39 -14.08
CA ALA A 41 -14.74 -3.42 -13.81
C ALA A 41 -16.09 -4.09 -13.49
N GLU A 42 -16.45 -5.16 -14.20
CA GLU A 42 -17.65 -5.96 -13.94
C GLU A 42 -17.62 -6.58 -12.54
N ARG A 43 -16.51 -7.25 -12.18
CA ARG A 43 -16.30 -7.85 -10.84
C ARG A 43 -16.45 -6.82 -9.72
N LEU A 44 -15.91 -5.61 -9.91
CA LEU A 44 -15.97 -4.53 -8.92
C LEU A 44 -17.35 -3.87 -8.82
N THR A 45 -18.11 -3.88 -9.91
CA THR A 45 -19.49 -3.37 -9.93
C THR A 45 -20.41 -4.27 -9.09
N ALA A 46 -20.17 -5.59 -9.12
CA ALA A 46 -20.89 -6.54 -8.26
C ALA A 46 -20.67 -6.32 -6.75
N LEU A 47 -19.60 -5.59 -6.39
CA LEU A 47 -19.24 -5.24 -5.00
C LEU A 47 -19.65 -3.81 -4.62
N ALA A 48 -20.56 -3.19 -5.37
CA ALA A 48 -21.05 -1.84 -5.09
C ALA A 48 -21.63 -1.72 -3.66
N GLY A 49 -21.39 -0.57 -3.03
CA GLY A 49 -21.80 -0.30 -1.64
C GLY A 49 -20.74 -0.65 -0.59
N SER A 50 -19.62 -1.26 -0.98
CA SER A 50 -18.47 -1.54 -0.12
C SER A 50 -17.21 -0.82 -0.60
N HIS A 51 -16.24 -0.58 0.28
CA HIS A 51 -14.93 -0.05 -0.13
C HIS A 51 -14.13 -1.14 -0.84
N ARG A 52 -13.74 -0.90 -2.09
CA ARG A 52 -13.00 -1.85 -2.92
C ARG A 52 -11.54 -1.42 -3.02
N ALA A 53 -10.66 -2.25 -2.47
CA ALA A 53 -9.22 -2.09 -2.58
C ALA A 53 -8.66 -3.08 -3.59
N LEU A 54 -8.02 -2.58 -4.65
CA LEU A 54 -7.35 -3.42 -5.65
C LEU A 54 -6.05 -3.96 -5.07
N LEU A 55 -5.88 -5.28 -5.06
CA LEU A 55 -4.63 -5.94 -4.72
C LEU A 55 -4.03 -6.58 -5.98
N PRO A 56 -2.95 -6.02 -6.55
CA PRO A 56 -2.23 -6.66 -7.63
C PRO A 56 -1.60 -7.97 -7.15
N VAL A 57 -1.81 -9.04 -7.91
CA VAL A 57 -1.24 -10.37 -7.62
C VAL A 57 -0.53 -10.92 -8.85
N GLY A 58 0.50 -11.73 -8.65
CA GLY A 58 1.16 -12.48 -9.72
C GLY A 58 2.24 -11.72 -10.51
N GLY A 59 2.67 -10.53 -10.07
CA GLY A 59 3.79 -9.82 -10.72
C GLY A 59 3.74 -8.30 -10.53
N ASN A 60 4.57 -7.60 -11.30
CA ASN A 60 4.61 -6.14 -11.31
C ASN A 60 3.37 -5.57 -12.00
N LEU A 61 2.94 -4.39 -11.55
CA LEU A 61 1.84 -3.67 -12.17
C LEU A 61 2.15 -3.30 -13.64
N VAL A 62 1.17 -3.52 -14.51
CA VAL A 62 1.19 -2.95 -15.86
C VAL A 62 0.91 -1.45 -15.75
N GLY A 63 1.72 -0.63 -16.43
CA GLY A 63 1.53 0.82 -16.45
C GLY A 63 0.17 1.20 -17.03
N MET A 64 -0.59 2.01 -16.30
CA MET A 64 -1.88 2.56 -16.72
C MET A 64 -1.88 4.08 -16.63
N THR A 65 -2.59 4.70 -17.56
CA THR A 65 -2.88 6.13 -17.55
C THR A 65 -3.99 6.46 -16.54
N ARG A 66 -4.12 7.74 -16.21
CA ARG A 66 -5.19 8.23 -15.31
C ARG A 66 -6.59 7.91 -15.85
N ASP A 67 -6.80 8.05 -17.16
CA ASP A 67 -8.11 7.83 -17.77
C ASP A 67 -8.51 6.35 -17.72
N GLU A 68 -7.55 5.44 -17.90
CA GLU A 68 -7.79 4.01 -17.73
C GLU A 68 -8.12 3.66 -16.26
N TRP A 69 -7.46 4.29 -15.29
CA TRP A 69 -7.80 4.10 -13.87
C TRP A 69 -9.20 4.59 -13.51
N LEU A 70 -9.67 5.67 -14.13
CA LEU A 70 -11.00 6.22 -13.87
C LEU A 70 -12.13 5.27 -14.30
N GLN A 71 -11.87 4.37 -15.26
CA GLN A 71 -12.82 3.34 -15.70
C GLN A 71 -12.96 2.19 -14.69
N ILE A 72 -12.02 2.04 -13.75
CA ILE A 72 -12.06 1.00 -12.73
C ILE A 72 -12.77 1.55 -11.48
N PRO A 73 -13.92 0.99 -11.06
CA PRO A 73 -14.70 1.49 -9.93
C PRO A 73 -14.13 0.95 -8.61
N ALA A 74 -12.94 1.41 -8.24
CA ALA A 74 -12.28 1.07 -6.99
C ALA A 74 -11.87 2.31 -6.20
N GLU A 75 -12.00 2.24 -4.89
CA GLU A 75 -11.71 3.34 -3.96
C GLU A 75 -10.23 3.43 -3.61
N SER A 76 -9.52 2.29 -3.59
CA SER A 76 -8.10 2.25 -3.24
C SER A 76 -7.30 1.27 -4.08
N LEU A 77 -6.00 1.51 -4.20
CA LEU A 77 -5.02 0.61 -4.80
C LEU A 77 -3.98 0.23 -3.75
N VAL A 78 -3.74 -1.07 -3.56
CA VAL A 78 -2.66 -1.61 -2.75
C VAL A 78 -1.40 -1.68 -3.61
N ILE A 79 -0.30 -1.15 -3.10
CA ILE A 79 1.00 -1.16 -3.79
C ILE A 79 2.14 -1.50 -2.82
N ASN A 80 3.24 -2.03 -3.36
CA ASN A 80 4.50 -2.11 -2.64
C ASN A 80 5.56 -1.25 -3.35
N PRO A 81 5.68 0.04 -2.98
CA PRO A 81 6.57 0.96 -3.69
C PRO A 81 8.06 0.71 -3.46
N ILE A 82 8.42 -0.10 -2.46
CA ILE A 82 9.82 -0.38 -2.12
C ILE A 82 10.31 -1.56 -2.94
N ARG A 83 9.51 -2.63 -3.03
CA ARG A 83 9.88 -3.86 -3.74
C ARG A 83 9.49 -3.87 -5.23
N ASP A 84 8.56 -3.01 -5.64
CA ASP A 84 8.11 -2.90 -7.02
C ASP A 84 8.24 -1.45 -7.52
N PRO A 85 9.26 -1.13 -8.34
CA PRO A 85 9.40 0.20 -8.94
C PRO A 85 8.21 0.59 -9.83
N GLU A 86 7.49 -0.37 -10.44
CA GLU A 86 6.30 -0.07 -11.26
C GLU A 86 5.15 0.45 -10.40
N SER A 87 5.09 0.04 -9.13
CA SER A 87 4.11 0.56 -8.16
C SER A 87 4.19 2.08 -8.00
N TRP A 88 5.37 2.70 -8.12
CA TRP A 88 5.46 4.17 -8.11
C TRP A 88 4.87 4.81 -9.36
N ARG A 89 5.04 4.19 -10.52
CA ARG A 89 4.45 4.69 -11.78
C ARG A 89 2.94 4.59 -11.73
N ALA A 90 2.40 3.49 -11.21
CA ALA A 90 0.96 3.34 -10.97
C ALA A 90 0.44 4.36 -9.95
N ALA A 91 1.14 4.58 -8.84
CA ALA A 91 0.76 5.57 -7.82
C ALA A 91 0.70 7.01 -8.36
N ALA A 92 1.59 7.34 -9.32
CA ALA A 92 1.66 8.65 -9.95
C ALA A 92 0.49 8.93 -10.91
N THR A 93 -0.08 7.90 -11.54
CA THR A 93 -1.24 8.02 -12.44
C THR A 93 -2.57 7.70 -11.77
N TRP A 94 -2.55 7.04 -10.60
CA TRP A 94 -3.74 6.76 -9.80
C TRP A 94 -4.43 8.06 -9.35
N PRO A 95 -5.77 8.17 -9.45
CA PRO A 95 -6.49 9.38 -9.07
C PRO A 95 -6.20 9.83 -7.63
N GLY A 96 -5.95 11.13 -7.44
CA GLY A 96 -5.58 11.70 -6.13
C GLY A 96 -6.73 11.76 -5.13
N ASP A 97 -7.97 11.69 -5.60
CA ASP A 97 -9.19 11.59 -4.79
C ASP A 97 -9.44 10.16 -4.24
N ARG A 98 -8.71 9.16 -4.75
CA ARG A 98 -8.74 7.76 -4.34
C ARG A 98 -7.57 7.41 -3.41
N GLY A 99 -7.74 6.33 -2.64
CA GLY A 99 -6.78 5.89 -1.64
C GLY A 99 -5.59 5.11 -2.20
N LEU A 100 -4.46 5.17 -1.52
CA LEU A 100 -3.35 4.23 -1.68
C LEU A 100 -3.12 3.48 -0.37
N ILE A 101 -2.96 2.17 -0.45
CA ILE A 101 -2.58 1.33 0.70
C ILE A 101 -1.17 0.80 0.42
N LEU A 102 -0.21 1.20 1.24
CA LEU A 102 1.19 0.82 1.06
C LEU A 102 1.48 -0.46 1.85
N ALA A 103 1.68 -1.57 1.15
CA ALA A 103 2.08 -2.86 1.73
C ALA A 103 3.58 -2.84 2.04
N LEU A 104 3.96 -2.17 3.13
CA LEU A 104 5.34 -1.79 3.46
C LEU A 104 6.04 -2.77 4.39
N VAL A 105 5.30 -3.44 5.28
CA VAL A 105 5.90 -4.29 6.31
C VAL A 105 5.84 -5.74 5.84
N PRO A 106 6.99 -6.43 5.65
CA PRO A 106 7.02 -7.84 5.26
C PRO A 106 6.27 -8.70 6.27
N ALA A 107 5.69 -9.80 5.80
CA ALA A 107 5.02 -10.76 6.67
C ALA A 107 6.01 -11.43 7.64
N PRO A 108 5.57 -11.87 8.84
CA PRO A 108 6.41 -12.67 9.73
C PRO A 108 6.94 -13.91 9.02
N GLY A 109 8.24 -14.20 9.15
CA GLY A 109 8.90 -15.32 8.47
C GLY A 109 9.37 -15.01 7.04
N ASP A 110 9.13 -13.80 6.53
CA ASP A 110 9.82 -13.24 5.35
C ASP A 110 11.06 -12.42 5.79
N GLU A 111 11.61 -11.58 4.92
CA GLU A 111 12.72 -10.68 5.24
C GLU A 111 12.42 -9.61 6.31
N ASP A 112 13.49 -8.97 6.79
CA ASP A 112 13.40 -7.86 7.72
C ASP A 112 12.76 -6.62 7.09
N PRO A 113 12.00 -5.82 7.86
CA PRO A 113 11.43 -4.60 7.35
C PRO A 113 12.53 -3.57 7.09
N GLU A 114 12.31 -2.71 6.11
CA GLU A 114 13.15 -1.53 5.91
C GLU A 114 13.16 -0.63 7.15
N PRO A 115 14.22 0.19 7.34
CA PRO A 115 14.27 1.21 8.38
C PRO A 115 13.03 2.13 8.36
N VAL A 116 12.58 2.54 9.55
CA VAL A 116 11.37 3.35 9.73
C VAL A 116 11.40 4.65 8.93
N GLU A 117 12.59 5.23 8.71
CA GLU A 117 12.80 6.41 7.88
C GLU A 117 12.44 6.18 6.42
N ILE A 118 12.79 5.02 5.86
CA ILE A 118 12.47 4.65 4.47
C ILE A 118 10.96 4.41 4.34
N LEU A 119 10.38 3.72 5.32
CA LEU A 119 8.94 3.45 5.35
C LEU A 119 8.14 4.76 5.47
N LEU A 120 8.56 5.67 6.35
CA LEU A 120 7.92 6.98 6.51
C LEU A 120 8.08 7.86 5.26
N TRP A 121 9.24 7.80 4.61
CA TRP A 121 9.45 8.47 3.32
C TRP A 121 8.44 7.97 2.28
N ALA A 122 8.24 6.66 2.15
CA ALA A 122 7.27 6.10 1.20
C ALA A 122 5.85 6.58 1.50
N VAL A 123 5.45 6.60 2.78
CA VAL A 123 4.14 7.11 3.22
C VAL A 123 3.93 8.58 2.84
N ARG A 124 4.88 9.46 3.19
CA ARG A 124 4.78 10.89 2.91
C ARG A 124 4.88 11.19 1.42
N TYR A 125 5.68 10.43 0.68
CA TYR A 125 5.77 10.56 -0.77
C TYR A 125 4.45 10.18 -1.44
N ALA A 126 3.84 9.05 -1.09
CA ALA A 126 2.53 8.64 -1.59
C ALA A 126 1.42 9.67 -1.32
N ALA A 127 1.46 10.35 -0.16
CA ALA A 127 0.51 11.41 0.19
C ALA A 127 0.70 12.67 -0.66
N SER A 128 1.93 12.95 -1.12
CA SER A 128 2.23 14.09 -1.98
C SER A 128 1.77 13.91 -3.43
N LEU A 129 1.62 12.66 -3.89
CA LEU A 129 1.24 12.33 -5.26
C LEU A 129 -0.21 12.76 -5.55
N GLY A 130 -0.41 13.51 -6.63
CA GLY A 130 -1.74 13.90 -7.10
C GLY A 130 -2.54 14.78 -6.13
N GLY A 131 -1.90 15.40 -5.12
CA GLY A 131 -2.59 16.18 -4.08
C GLY A 131 -3.44 15.34 -3.11
N ARG A 132 -3.12 14.04 -2.97
CA ARG A 132 -3.94 13.05 -2.24
C ARG A 132 -4.09 13.32 -0.74
N GLY A 133 -3.01 13.77 -0.10
CA GLY A 133 -2.94 14.00 1.35
C GLY A 133 -2.83 12.70 2.16
N LEU A 134 -2.46 12.84 3.44
CA LEU A 134 -2.26 11.69 4.36
C LEU A 134 -3.57 10.96 4.70
N ASP A 135 -4.71 11.63 4.60
CA ASP A 135 -6.02 11.04 4.91
C ASP A 135 -6.42 9.92 3.96
N ARG A 136 -5.84 9.92 2.75
CA ARG A 136 -6.06 8.92 1.69
C ARG A 136 -4.89 7.96 1.52
N VAL A 137 -3.97 7.91 2.48
CA VAL A 137 -2.89 6.93 2.51
C VAL A 137 -3.10 6.01 3.70
N GLY A 138 -3.06 4.69 3.44
CA GLY A 138 -3.03 3.64 4.45
C GLY A 138 -1.71 2.88 4.40
N VAL A 139 -1.37 2.21 5.49
CA VAL A 139 -0.21 1.30 5.56
C VAL A 139 -0.68 -0.11 5.87
N ALA A 140 0.00 -1.10 5.33
CA ALA A 140 -0.35 -2.49 5.52
C ALA A 140 0.86 -3.40 5.66
N GLY A 141 0.65 -4.52 6.36
CA GLY A 141 1.53 -5.67 6.27
C GLY A 141 1.32 -6.43 4.94
N MET A 142 2.40 -6.97 4.39
CA MET A 142 2.35 -7.83 3.21
C MET A 142 1.68 -9.17 3.52
N LEU A 143 1.14 -9.81 2.47
CA LEU A 143 0.63 -11.16 2.58
C LEU A 143 1.76 -12.15 2.93
N PRO A 144 1.52 -13.12 3.84
CA PRO A 144 2.48 -14.17 4.14
C PRO A 144 2.72 -15.06 2.92
N THR A 145 3.97 -15.49 2.74
CA THR A 145 4.29 -16.53 1.76
C THR A 145 3.78 -17.88 2.24
N PRO A 146 3.48 -18.84 1.35
CA PRO A 146 2.92 -20.16 1.74
C PRO A 146 3.77 -20.97 2.72
N HIS A 147 5.04 -20.61 2.91
CA HIS A 147 5.99 -21.27 3.80
C HIS A 147 6.45 -20.39 4.97
N ALA A 148 5.83 -19.23 5.15
CA ALA A 148 6.16 -18.32 6.22
C ALA A 148 5.87 -18.96 7.59
N GLN A 149 6.89 -19.05 8.44
CA GLN A 149 6.69 -19.42 9.85
C GLN A 149 6.13 -18.22 10.61
N LEU A 150 4.91 -18.39 11.10
CA LEU A 150 4.23 -17.38 11.92
C LEU A 150 4.75 -17.46 13.35
N ASP A 151 5.78 -16.67 13.65
CA ASP A 151 6.22 -16.41 15.01
C ASP A 151 5.39 -15.25 15.61
N ALA A 152 4.79 -15.49 16.77
CA ALA A 152 3.89 -14.53 17.41
C ALA A 152 4.62 -13.26 17.88
N GLU A 153 5.87 -13.37 18.33
CA GLU A 153 6.66 -12.25 18.78
C GLU A 153 7.09 -11.39 17.59
N VAL A 154 7.50 -12.01 16.48
CA VAL A 154 7.76 -11.33 15.21
C VAL A 154 6.51 -10.63 14.72
N ALA A 155 5.35 -11.29 14.73
CA ALA A 155 4.08 -10.71 14.31
C ALA A 155 3.72 -9.47 15.15
N ALA A 156 3.87 -9.55 16.48
CA ALA A 156 3.65 -8.41 17.37
C ALA A 156 4.59 -7.24 17.05
N ARG A 157 5.88 -7.51 16.77
CA ARG A 157 6.82 -6.46 16.33
C ARG A 157 6.44 -5.83 14.99
N ARG A 158 5.93 -6.61 14.03
CA ARG A 158 5.47 -6.09 12.73
C ARG A 158 4.23 -5.20 12.89
N ILE A 159 3.29 -5.58 13.76
CA ILE A 159 2.12 -4.76 14.11
C ILE A 159 2.55 -3.45 14.77
N ALA A 160 3.43 -3.52 15.78
CA ALA A 160 3.95 -2.34 16.46
C ALA A 160 4.66 -1.38 15.49
N LEU A 161 5.38 -1.90 14.48
CA LEU A 161 5.98 -1.07 13.44
C LEU A 161 4.92 -0.35 12.57
N LEU A 162 3.82 -1.02 12.22
CA LEU A 162 2.72 -0.40 11.47
C LEU A 162 2.05 0.72 12.29
N GLU A 163 1.77 0.47 13.57
CA GLU A 163 1.22 1.47 14.50
C GLU A 163 2.15 2.67 14.60
N ARG A 164 3.45 2.40 14.77
CA ARG A 164 4.49 3.43 14.85
C ARG A 164 4.57 4.29 13.58
N LEU A 165 4.40 3.70 12.40
CA LEU A 165 4.35 4.45 11.14
C LEU A 165 3.14 5.37 11.07
N VAL A 166 1.98 4.94 11.57
CA VAL A 166 0.79 5.78 11.63
C VAL A 166 1.04 6.99 12.54
N GLU A 167 1.62 6.79 13.72
CA GLU A 167 1.97 7.88 14.64
C GLU A 167 2.94 8.89 13.99
N LEU A 168 4.06 8.41 13.46
CA LEU A 168 5.10 9.24 12.86
C LEU A 168 4.63 9.96 11.57
N SER A 169 3.68 9.37 10.83
CA SER A 169 3.12 10.00 9.64
C SER A 169 2.44 11.35 9.95
N SER A 170 1.87 11.47 11.15
CA SER A 170 1.13 12.65 11.61
C SER A 170 1.94 13.51 12.60
N ALA A 171 3.13 13.05 13.00
CA ALA A 171 4.01 13.77 13.91
C ALA A 171 4.54 15.08 13.30
N ASN A 172 4.79 16.05 14.19
CA ASN A 172 5.41 17.32 13.84
C ASN A 172 6.93 17.18 13.67
N GLU A 173 7.59 18.20 13.12
CA GLU A 173 9.03 18.14 12.83
C GLU A 173 9.91 17.94 14.07
N GLU A 174 9.52 18.51 15.22
CA GLU A 174 10.26 18.37 16.49
C GLU A 174 10.28 16.90 16.93
N THR A 175 9.12 16.25 16.96
CA THR A 175 9.00 14.82 17.28
C THR A 175 9.80 13.97 16.29
N LEU A 176 9.70 14.26 14.99
CA LEU A 176 10.46 13.51 13.98
C LEU A 176 11.97 13.64 14.18
N ARG A 177 12.48 14.84 14.49
CA ARG A 177 13.91 15.06 14.74
C ARG A 177 14.42 14.38 16.01
N ALA A 178 13.54 14.22 17.01
CA ALA A 178 13.87 13.54 18.25
C ALA A 178 13.87 12.01 18.10
N GLU A 179 13.01 11.48 17.24
CA GLU A 179 12.72 10.05 17.17
C GLU A 179 13.35 9.31 15.99
N LEU A 180 13.73 10.01 14.92
CA LEU A 180 14.35 9.41 13.73
C LEU A 180 15.87 9.59 13.72
N ASP A 181 16.56 8.77 12.93
CA ASP A 181 17.99 8.92 12.69
C ASP A 181 18.30 10.36 12.20
N PRO A 182 19.21 11.11 12.87
CA PRO A 182 19.57 12.46 12.46
C PRO A 182 20.05 12.57 11.00
N ARG A 183 20.58 11.49 10.43
CA ARG A 183 21.01 11.42 9.02
C ARG A 183 19.84 11.56 8.05
N ALA A 184 18.60 11.26 8.47
CA ALA A 184 17.40 11.44 7.65
C ALA A 184 17.09 12.93 7.33
N PHE A 185 17.61 13.86 8.12
CA PHE A 185 17.40 15.30 7.95
C PHE A 185 18.60 16.01 7.31
N GLN A 186 19.70 15.30 7.08
CA GLN A 186 20.89 15.93 6.53
C GLN A 186 20.73 16.13 5.02
N PRO A 187 20.95 17.35 4.50
CA PRO A 187 21.02 17.55 3.06
C PRO A 187 22.13 16.67 2.48
N ILE A 188 21.86 15.99 1.36
CA ILE A 188 22.92 15.39 0.57
C ILE A 188 23.86 16.53 0.16
N LYS A 189 25.07 16.56 0.72
CA LYS A 189 26.13 17.49 0.27
C LYS A 189 26.44 17.15 -1.18
N ARG A 190 25.84 17.87 -2.12
CA ARG A 190 26.21 17.75 -3.53
C ARG A 190 27.64 18.26 -3.66
N PRO A 191 28.56 17.52 -4.32
CA PRO A 191 29.87 18.05 -4.63
C PRO A 191 29.68 19.32 -5.46
N GLN A 192 30.26 20.43 -5.00
CA GLN A 192 30.35 21.65 -5.80
C GLN A 192 31.17 21.30 -7.06
N ARG A 193 30.52 21.40 -8.23
CA ARG A 193 31.20 21.30 -9.52
C ARG A 193 31.73 22.66 -9.92
#